data_AF-A0A950BZ89-F1
#
_entry.id   AF-A0A950BZ89-F1
#
_cell.length_a   1.000
_cell.length_b   1.000
_cell.length_c   1.000
_cell.angle_alpha   90.00
_cell.angle_beta   90.00
_cell.angle_gamma   90.00
#
_symmetry.space_group_name_H-M   'P 1'
#
loop_
_entity.id
_entity.type
_entity.pdbx_description
1 polymer ?
#
loop_
_entity_poly.entity_id
_entity_poly.type
_entity_poly.pdbx_seq_one_letter_code
_entity_poly.pdbx_strand_id
1 'polypeptide(L)'
;MKSWIRPHFCLATLLLISTTLAGCGDQPQSTSAAARPPSGQTAANRLFGFTVQTMNNPFFIDLEQGLKSVIEARGDRLVTVDAQFTSLKQKNDISDLLQQQPAAIFIT
;
A
#
# COMPACT_ATOMS: atom_id res chain seq x y z
N MET A 1 -40.71 16.78 -36.87
CA MET A 1 -40.06 15.58 -36.30
C MET A 1 -40.09 15.75 -34.79
N LYS A 2 -41.11 15.19 -34.13
CA LYS A 2 -41.44 15.48 -32.73
C LYS A 2 -40.92 14.31 -31.90
N SER A 3 -39.84 14.54 -31.14
CA SER A 3 -39.15 13.51 -30.36
C SER A 3 -40.10 12.93 -29.31
N TRP A 4 -40.59 11.73 -29.60
CA TRP A 4 -41.47 10.96 -28.73
C TRP A 4 -40.62 10.19 -27.71
N ILE A 5 -39.89 10.89 -26.85
CA ILE A 5 -39.31 10.30 -25.65
C ILE A 5 -40.39 10.40 -24.57
N ARG A 6 -41.07 9.28 -24.34
CA ARG A 6 -42.12 9.18 -23.32
C ARG A 6 -41.48 9.42 -21.95
N PRO A 7 -42.05 10.25 -21.06
CA PRO A 7 -41.50 10.53 -19.73
C PRO A 7 -41.35 9.26 -18.88
N HIS A 8 -42.07 8.19 -19.22
CA HIS A 8 -41.94 6.88 -18.59
C HIS A 8 -40.64 6.13 -18.93
N PHE A 9 -40.02 6.42 -20.08
CA PHE A 9 -38.75 5.78 -20.45
C PHE A 9 -37.58 6.33 -19.63
N CYS A 10 -37.57 7.65 -19.36
CA CYS A 10 -36.59 8.28 -18.46
C CYS A 10 -36.81 7.92 -16.98
N LEU A 11 -38.06 7.73 -16.53
CA LEU A 11 -38.33 7.34 -15.14
C LEU A 11 -37.90 5.89 -14.85
N ALA A 12 -38.01 5.00 -15.84
CA ALA A 12 -37.58 3.61 -15.71
C ALA A 12 -36.06 3.42 -15.70
N THR A 13 -35.30 4.30 -16.38
CA THR A 13 -33.82 4.23 -16.36
C THR A 13 -33.21 4.85 -15.10
N LEU A 14 -33.89 5.81 -14.46
CA LEU A 14 -33.43 6.43 -13.21
C LEU A 14 -33.63 5.51 -11.99
N LEU A 15 -34.63 4.64 -12.02
CA LEU A 15 -34.94 3.71 -10.93
C LEU A 15 -33.97 2.51 -10.86
N LEU A 16 -33.25 2.19 -11.94
CA LEU A 16 -32.27 1.08 -11.96
C LEU A 16 -30.89 1.43 -11.39
N ILE A 17 -30.60 2.72 -11.11
CA ILE A 17 -29.28 3.15 -10.61
C ILE A 17 -29.28 3.26 -9.06
N SER A 18 -30.42 3.01 -8.40
CA SER A 18 -30.59 3.28 -6.96
C SER A 18 -30.37 2.06 -6.04
N THR A 19 -29.97 0.89 -6.56
CA THR A 19 -29.93 -0.37 -5.77
C THR A 19 -28.54 -0.90 -5.39
N THR A 20 -27.45 -0.14 -5.52
CA THR A 20 -26.10 -0.65 -5.17
C THR A 20 -25.41 -0.01 -3.97
N LEU A 21 -26.13 0.70 -3.09
CA LEU A 21 -25.57 1.10 -1.78
C LEU A 21 -26.29 0.41 -0.61
N ALA A 22 -26.36 -0.93 -0.63
CA ALA A 22 -26.50 -1.72 0.60
C ALA A 22 -25.11 -1.88 1.24
N GLY A 23 -24.61 -0.78 1.82
CA GLY A 23 -23.40 -0.76 2.65
C GLY A 23 -23.74 -1.13 4.09
N CYS A 24 -24.09 -2.38 4.34
CA CYS A 24 -24.07 -3.03 5.66
C CYS A 24 -24.10 -4.55 5.43
N GLY A 25 -22.92 -5.13 5.29
CA GLY A 25 -22.69 -6.56 5.38
C GLY A 25 -21.51 -6.75 6.32
N ASP A 26 -21.79 -7.28 7.49
CA ASP A 26 -20.84 -7.82 8.45
C ASP A 26 -19.81 -8.64 7.67
N GLN A 27 -18.61 -8.09 7.46
CA GLN A 27 -17.59 -8.79 6.71
C GLN A 27 -16.99 -9.79 7.71
N PRO A 28 -17.18 -11.11 7.55
CA PRO A 28 -16.38 -12.05 8.31
C PRO A 28 -14.95 -11.70 7.95
N GLN A 29 -14.21 -11.29 8.99
CA GLN A 29 -12.80 -11.01 9.03
C GLN A 29 -12.12 -11.71 7.86
N SER A 30 -11.98 -10.96 6.75
CA SER A 30 -11.17 -11.39 5.64
C SER A 30 -9.78 -11.22 6.18
N THR A 31 -9.32 -12.26 6.89
CA THR A 31 -7.92 -12.55 7.04
C THR A 31 -7.38 -12.45 5.63
N SER A 32 -6.80 -11.30 5.28
CA SER A 32 -5.72 -11.26 4.31
C SER A 32 -4.59 -12.07 4.94
N ALA A 33 -4.77 -13.38 4.91
CA ALA A 33 -3.67 -14.29 4.69
C ALA A 33 -3.21 -14.01 3.26
N ALA A 34 -2.55 -12.87 3.07
CA ALA A 34 -1.41 -12.84 2.17
C ALA A 34 -0.63 -14.09 2.57
N ALA A 35 -0.58 -15.07 1.66
CA ALA A 35 0.00 -16.37 1.93
C ALA A 35 1.31 -16.15 2.67
N ARG A 36 1.30 -16.41 3.98
CA ARG A 36 2.50 -16.28 4.79
C ARG A 36 3.41 -17.36 4.20
N PRO A 37 4.54 -17.01 3.56
CA PRO A 37 5.50 -18.05 3.21
C PRO A 37 5.75 -18.86 4.47
N PRO A 38 5.86 -20.19 4.38
CA PRO A 38 5.93 -21.05 5.54
C PRO A 38 6.96 -20.45 6.48
N SER A 39 6.53 -20.14 7.71
CA SER A 39 7.43 -19.71 8.78
C SER A 39 8.25 -20.91 9.23
N GLY A 40 9.06 -21.42 8.29
CA GLY A 40 10.34 -21.99 8.64
C GLY A 40 11.11 -20.89 9.36
N GLN A 41 11.75 -21.28 10.45
CA GLN A 41 12.66 -20.45 11.25
C GLN A 41 13.33 -19.43 10.34
N THR A 42 12.88 -18.18 10.44
CA THR A 42 13.37 -17.13 9.56
C THR A 42 14.83 -16.97 9.91
N ALA A 43 15.71 -17.26 8.96
CA ALA A 43 17.11 -16.92 9.08
C ALA A 43 17.16 -15.44 9.47
N ALA A 44 17.79 -15.14 10.61
CA ALA A 44 18.20 -13.77 10.92
C ALA A 44 18.86 -13.19 9.66
N ASN A 45 18.61 -11.92 9.36
CA ASN A 45 19.04 -11.17 8.16
C ASN A 45 18.00 -11.07 7.03
N ARG A 46 16.71 -10.85 7.34
CA ARG A 46 15.78 -10.35 6.31
C ARG A 46 16.05 -8.88 6.02
N LEU A 47 15.78 -8.46 4.79
CA LEU A 47 15.86 -7.07 4.37
C LEU A 47 14.49 -6.39 4.44
N PHE A 48 14.45 -5.20 5.02
CA PHE A 48 13.30 -4.29 5.00
C PHE A 48 13.72 -3.00 4.29
N GLY A 49 12.88 -2.51 3.38
CA GLY A 49 13.09 -1.24 2.70
C GLY A 49 12.23 -0.13 3.30
N PHE A 50 12.76 1.09 3.39
CA PHE A 50 12.00 2.30 3.72
C PHE A 50 12.29 3.38 2.68
N THR A 51 11.26 3.84 1.97
CA THR A 51 11.38 4.92 0.99
C THR A 51 10.53 6.12 1.41
N VAL A 52 11.16 7.29 1.40
CA VAL A 52 10.54 8.56 1.79
C VAL A 52 10.69 9.59 0.69
N GLN A 53 9.76 10.53 0.65
CA GLN A 53 9.82 11.64 -0.28
C GLN A 53 11.05 12.55 -0.04
N THR A 54 11.47 12.71 1.22
CA THR A 54 12.71 13.42 1.60
C THR A 54 13.19 13.03 2.99
N MET A 55 14.51 13.03 3.23
CA MET A 55 15.10 12.96 4.56
C MET A 55 15.39 14.32 5.20
N ASN A 56 14.96 15.42 4.57
CA ASN A 56 15.17 16.77 5.10
C ASN A 56 14.18 17.14 6.21
N ASN A 57 13.15 16.32 6.45
CA ASN A 57 12.16 16.53 7.50
C ASN A 57 12.47 15.65 8.73
N PRO A 58 12.66 16.23 9.93
CA PRO A 58 12.93 15.50 11.17
C PRO A 58 11.95 14.37 11.47
N PHE A 59 10.68 14.50 11.10
CA PHE A 59 9.69 13.44 11.29
C PHE A 59 10.11 12.12 10.64
N PHE A 60 10.68 12.17 9.42
CA PHE A 60 11.11 10.96 8.72
C PHE A 60 12.42 10.39 9.27
N ILE A 61 13.27 11.24 9.86
CA ILE A 61 14.47 10.81 10.58
C ILE A 61 14.07 10.04 11.84
N ASP A 62 13.14 10.57 12.64
CA ASP A 62 12.65 9.91 13.86
C ASP A 62 11.94 8.59 13.51
N LEU A 63 11.16 8.58 12.43
CA LEU A 63 10.48 7.37 11.94
C LEU A 63 11.48 6.29 11.49
N GLU A 64 12.55 6.69 10.77
CA GLU A 64 13.63 5.78 10.37
C GLU A 64 14.33 5.17 11.58
N GLN A 65 14.65 5.98 12.59
CA GLN A 65 15.26 5.50 13.84
C GLN A 65 14.35 4.52 14.58
N GLY A 66 13.04 4.82 14.65
CA GLY A 66 12.04 3.92 15.22
C GLY A 66 12.00 2.57 14.51
N LEU A 67 11.92 2.57 13.17
CA LEU A 67 11.96 1.36 12.35
C LEU A 67 13.26 0.58 12.57
N LYS A 68 14.41 1.26 12.48
CA LYS A 68 15.74 0.67 12.61
C LYS A 68 15.90 -0.03 13.96
N SER A 69 15.49 0.61 15.04
CA SER A 69 15.59 0.06 16.39
C SER A 69 14.86 -1.29 16.53
N VAL A 70 13.66 -1.42 15.96
CA VAL A 70 12.84 -2.63 16.07
C VAL A 70 13.31 -3.73 15.11
N ILE A 71 13.72 -3.35 13.89
CA ILE A 71 14.14 -4.29 12.85
C ILE A 71 15.50 -4.89 13.19
N GLU A 72 16.48 -4.05 13.53
CA GLU A 72 17.84 -4.52 13.81
C GLU A 72 17.92 -5.30 15.14
N ALA A 73 17.09 -4.96 16.14
CA ALA A 73 16.98 -5.75 17.37
C ALA A 73 16.49 -7.19 17.14
N ARG A 74 15.85 -7.47 15.99
CA ARG A 74 15.41 -8.81 15.58
C ARG A 74 16.44 -9.52 14.70
N GLY A 75 17.61 -8.92 14.47
CA GLY A 75 18.65 -9.45 13.60
C GLY A 75 18.36 -9.26 12.10
N ASP A 76 17.40 -8.41 11.75
CA ASP A 76 17.08 -8.05 10.37
C ASP A 76 17.81 -6.74 9.96
N ARG A 77 17.71 -6.33 8.69
CA ARG A 77 18.37 -5.13 8.15
C ARG A 77 17.35 -4.15 7.60
N LEU A 78 17.57 -2.86 7.84
CA LEU A 78 16.82 -1.76 7.22
C LEU A 78 17.68 -1.08 6.15
N VAL A 79 17.12 -0.86 4.97
CA VAL A 79 17.69 0.00 3.92
C VAL A 79 16.74 1.17 3.70
N THR A 80 17.24 2.38 3.90
CA THR A 80 16.46 3.60 3.71
C THR A 80 16.92 4.37 2.48
N VAL A 81 15.96 4.84 1.68
CA VAL A 81 16.21 5.59 0.44
C VAL A 81 15.41 6.89 0.42
N ASP A 82 16.09 8.00 0.10
CA ASP A 82 15.52 9.34 -0.02
C ASP A 82 15.21 9.64 -1.49
N ALA A 83 13.94 9.82 -1.84
CA ALA A 83 13.50 10.11 -3.21
C ALA A 83 13.78 11.54 -3.68
N GLN A 84 14.14 12.46 -2.79
CA GLN A 84 14.43 13.87 -3.07
C GLN A 84 13.33 14.53 -3.93
N PHE A 85 12.07 14.33 -3.53
CA PHE A 85 10.88 14.81 -4.22
C PHE A 85 10.74 14.37 -5.68
N THR A 86 11.48 13.35 -6.11
CA THR A 86 11.49 12.88 -7.51
C THR A 86 10.80 11.52 -7.61
N SER A 87 9.61 11.48 -8.20
CA SER A 87 8.85 10.23 -8.37
C SER A 87 9.60 9.20 -9.22
N LEU A 88 10.38 9.65 -10.22
CA LEU A 88 11.22 8.76 -11.02
C LEU A 88 12.31 8.09 -10.16
N LYS A 89 12.93 8.84 -9.26
CA LYS A 89 13.91 8.32 -8.32
C LYS A 89 13.25 7.32 -7.37
N GLN A 90 12.12 7.68 -6.75
CA GLN A 90 11.39 6.78 -5.86
C GLN A 90 11.02 5.44 -6.53
N LYS A 91 10.55 5.50 -7.80
CA LYS A 91 10.24 4.30 -8.58
C LYS A 91 11.48 3.42 -8.79
N ASN A 92 12.64 4.02 -9.10
CA ASN A 92 13.87 3.27 -9.32
C ASN A 92 14.41 2.71 -8.00
N ASP A 93 14.39 3.48 -6.92
CA ASP A 93 14.78 3.03 -5.59
C ASP A 93 13.92 1.82 -5.14
N ILE A 94 12.61 1.85 -5.38
CA ILE A 94 11.71 0.71 -5.11
C ILE A 94 12.06 -0.50 -5.99
N SER A 95 12.37 -0.29 -7.28
CA SER A 95 12.78 -1.36 -8.19
C SER A 95 14.09 -2.03 -7.72
N ASP A 96 15.04 -1.25 -7.21
CA ASP A 96 16.30 -1.74 -6.67
C ASP A 96 16.12 -2.45 -5.33
N LEU A 97 15.19 -1.98 -4.49
CA LEU A 97 14.78 -2.69 -3.27
C LEU A 97 14.15 -4.04 -3.61
N LEU A 98 13.22 -4.10 -4.56
CA LEU A 98 12.55 -5.34 -4.98
C LEU A 98 13.54 -6.39 -5.52
N GLN A 99 14.58 -5.97 -6.25
CA GLN A 99 15.65 -6.87 -6.71
C GLN A 99 16.42 -7.53 -5.57
N GLN A 100 16.50 -6.87 -4.40
CA GLN A 100 17.12 -7.41 -3.20
C GLN A 100 16.19 -8.35 -2.41
N GLN A 101 15.00 -8.66 -2.94
CA GLN A 101 14.00 -9.56 -2.33
C GLN A 101 13.66 -9.17 -0.88
N PRO A 102 13.12 -7.96 -0.66
CA PRO A 102 12.82 -7.47 0.66
C PRO A 102 11.65 -8.25 1.26
N ALA A 103 11.66 -8.46 2.57
CA ALA A 103 10.53 -9.01 3.30
C ALA A 103 9.33 -8.03 3.32
N ALA A 104 9.60 -6.73 3.38
CA ALA A 104 8.61 -5.67 3.23
C ALA A 104 9.26 -4.34 2.81
N ILE A 105 8.47 -3.46 2.20
CA ILE A 105 8.86 -2.08 1.89
C ILE A 105 7.82 -1.13 2.49
N PHE A 106 8.27 -0.16 3.29
CA PHE A 106 7.47 0.97 3.77
C PHE A 106 7.61 2.14 2.79
N ILE A 107 6.50 2.71 2.34
CA ILE A 107 6.46 3.77 1.32
C ILE A 107 5.69 4.97 1.88
N THR A 108 6.24 6.17 1.73
CA THR A 108 5.58 7.45 2.05
C THR A 108 5.72 8.48 0.94
#